data_AF-A0A7S4NT09-F1
#
_entry.id   AF-A0A7S4NT09-F1
#
_cell.length_a   1.000
_cell.length_b   1.000
_cell.length_c   1.000
_cell.angle_alpha   90.00
_cell.angle_beta   90.00
_cell.angle_gamma   90.00
#
_symmetry.space_group_name_H-M   'P 1'
#
loop_
_entity.id
_entity.type
_entity.pdbx_description
1 polymer ?
#
loop_
_entity_poly.entity_id
_entity_poly.type
_entity_poly.pdbx_seq_one_letter_code
_entity_poly.pdbx_strand_id
1 'polypeptide(L)'
;MDLVMAGMSAVTPQAKDVETLELYRTIRRLFVPLGSRLSVKDNVALTQSVAASLNFETRKEPRVQHFLSRCRQYSDMLTQYKVHDYQVQRFRERALSDSQRLSVIMKTLHRLSMALLLVALLLPWWLCVAPVSLCIAVVSDWQARKANKMSVKGTWKILAGTAVIPLTHFLCTCAFWFTFGEFVGLVWFFTAPVGGMLAIYATEESFQLLKSLNSLLFVLANKNAGEQLYNLRESLRKEALELMPSCIGAPEGRE
;
A
#
# COMPACT_ATOMS: atom_id res chain seq x y z
N MET A 1 29.49 18.51 7.36
CA MET A 1 28.25 18.06 8.04
C MET A 1 27.04 18.78 7.47
N ASP A 2 27.12 20.11 7.30
CA ASP A 2 25.97 20.93 6.87
C ASP A 2 25.47 20.61 5.46
N LEU A 3 26.35 20.26 4.52
CA LEU A 3 25.96 19.86 3.17
C LEU A 3 25.16 18.53 3.16
N VAL A 4 25.52 17.59 4.04
CA VAL A 4 24.83 16.30 4.18
C VAL A 4 23.48 16.51 4.87
N MET A 5 23.44 17.34 5.90
CA MET A 5 22.19 17.72 6.57
C MET A 5 21.24 18.47 5.63
N ALA A 6 21.77 19.37 4.79
CA ALA A 6 21.01 20.08 3.76
C ALA A 6 20.48 19.13 2.67
N GLY A 7 21.29 18.17 2.22
CA GLY A 7 20.86 17.13 1.29
C GLY A 7 19.76 16.23 1.88
N MET A 8 19.87 15.87 3.17
CA MET A 8 18.85 15.09 3.85
C MET A 8 17.57 15.88 4.09
N SER A 9 17.64 17.14 4.51
CA SER A 9 16.46 17.99 4.70
C SER A 9 15.75 18.30 3.38
N ALA A 10 16.48 18.36 2.27
CA ALA A 10 15.94 18.52 0.92
C ALA A 10 15.09 17.33 0.43
N VAL A 11 15.26 16.13 1.00
CA VAL A 11 14.56 14.91 0.55
C VAL A 11 13.66 14.30 1.63
N THR A 12 13.84 14.68 2.89
CA THR A 12 13.10 14.10 4.02
C THR A 12 12.36 15.17 4.82
N PRO A 13 11.05 15.00 5.06
CA PRO A 13 10.33 15.85 6.00
C PRO A 13 10.88 15.62 7.41
N GLN A 14 11.40 16.69 8.02
CA GLN A 14 11.94 16.66 9.38
C GLN A 14 10.78 16.54 10.38
N ALA A 15 10.41 15.30 10.73
CA ALA A 15 9.42 15.00 11.75
C ALA A 15 10.12 14.42 12.98
N LYS A 16 9.81 14.97 14.16
CA LYS A 16 10.37 14.50 15.45
C LYS A 16 9.90 13.08 15.80
N ASP A 17 8.62 12.79 15.50
CA ASP A 17 7.93 11.55 15.87
C ASP A 17 7.14 10.97 14.69
N VAL A 18 6.87 9.66 14.71
CA VAL A 18 6.09 8.94 13.67
C VAL A 18 4.69 9.53 13.53
N GLU A 19 4.03 9.87 14.65
CA GLU A 19 2.70 10.50 14.64
C GLU A 19 2.71 11.86 13.94
N THR A 20 3.78 12.63 14.12
CA THR A 20 3.94 13.93 13.45
C THR A 20 4.12 13.73 11.95
N LEU A 21 4.85 12.70 11.54
CA LEU A 21 5.01 12.36 10.12
C LEU A 21 3.69 11.92 9.48
N GLU A 22 2.90 11.10 10.19
CA GLU A 22 1.57 10.68 9.73
C GLU A 22 0.62 11.85 9.59
N LEU A 23 0.65 12.80 10.53
CA LEU A 23 -0.12 14.04 10.47
C LEU A 23 0.21 14.85 9.21
N TYR A 24 1.50 15.08 8.92
CA TYR A 24 1.91 15.80 7.71
C TYR A 24 1.46 15.09 6.43
N ARG A 25 1.56 13.75 6.40
CA ARG A 25 1.06 12.94 5.28
C ARG A 25 -0.45 13.01 5.11
N THR A 26 -1.21 13.09 6.21
CA THR A 26 -2.67 13.23 6.19
C THR A 26 -3.08 14.60 5.69
N ILE A 27 -2.47 15.68 6.21
CA ILE A 27 -2.74 17.04 5.77
C ILE A 27 -2.41 17.21 4.29
N ARG A 28 -1.26 16.71 3.83
CA ARG A 28 -0.91 16.67 2.41
C ARG A 28 -2.02 16.04 1.56
N ARG A 29 -2.56 14.88 1.99
CA ARG A 29 -3.64 14.18 1.26
C ARG A 29 -4.93 15.01 1.17
N LEU A 30 -5.18 15.93 2.10
CA LEU A 30 -6.32 16.85 2.02
C LEU A 30 -6.16 17.90 0.92
N PHE A 31 -4.92 18.38 0.67
CA PHE A 31 -4.63 19.34 -0.40
C PHE A 31 -4.67 18.74 -1.80
N VAL A 32 -4.31 17.46 -1.95
CA VAL A 32 -4.37 16.79 -3.25
C VAL A 32 -5.83 16.54 -3.63
N PRO A 33 -6.30 17.07 -4.78
CA PRO A 33 -7.64 16.77 -5.24
C PRO A 33 -7.78 15.28 -5.55
N LEU A 34 -8.95 14.78 -5.23
CA LEU A 34 -9.36 13.40 -5.39
C LEU A 34 -9.31 13.00 -6.88
N GLY A 35 -8.50 11.98 -7.21
CA GLY A 35 -8.30 11.47 -8.57
C GLY A 35 -7.05 11.98 -9.30
N SER A 36 -6.33 12.98 -8.75
CA SER A 36 -5.04 13.41 -9.32
C SER A 36 -3.88 12.56 -8.78
N ARG A 37 -2.87 12.36 -9.64
CA ARG A 37 -1.60 11.73 -9.24
C ARG A 37 -0.51 12.80 -9.29
N LEU A 38 0.07 13.12 -8.14
CA LEU A 38 1.25 13.95 -8.07
C LEU A 38 2.51 13.15 -8.41
N SER A 39 3.48 13.78 -9.05
CA SER A 39 4.82 13.20 -9.22
C SER A 39 5.45 12.94 -7.86
N VAL A 40 6.40 12.00 -7.77
CA VAL A 40 7.12 11.71 -6.52
C VAL A 40 7.80 12.96 -5.98
N LYS A 41 8.36 13.80 -6.87
CA LYS A 41 8.99 15.08 -6.51
C LYS A 41 7.99 16.06 -5.87
N ASP A 42 6.83 16.25 -6.50
CA ASP A 42 5.79 17.17 -6.00
C ASP A 42 5.21 16.69 -4.67
N ASN A 43 5.09 15.37 -4.48
CA ASN A 43 4.67 14.81 -3.20
C ASN A 43 5.64 15.16 -2.08
N VAL A 44 6.94 15.14 -2.33
CA VAL A 44 7.97 15.50 -1.34
C VAL A 44 7.90 17.00 -1.07
N ALA A 45 7.86 17.83 -2.11
CA ALA A 45 7.77 19.28 -1.98
C ALA A 45 6.53 19.72 -1.19
N LEU A 46 5.37 19.12 -1.47
CA LEU A 46 4.13 19.40 -0.74
C LEU A 46 4.17 18.91 0.71
N THR A 47 4.84 17.77 0.98
CA THR A 47 5.02 17.31 2.36
C THR A 47 5.94 18.26 3.13
N GLN A 48 6.97 18.79 2.48
CA GLN A 48 7.89 19.75 3.06
C GLN A 48 7.25 21.11 3.30
N SER A 49 6.43 21.61 2.37
CA SER A 49 5.70 22.87 2.58
C SER A 49 4.74 22.77 3.76
N VAL A 50 4.03 21.64 3.90
CA VAL A 50 3.19 21.35 5.07
C VAL A 50 4.03 21.26 6.36
N ALA A 51 5.22 20.62 6.31
CA ALA A 51 6.09 20.54 7.49
C ALA A 51 6.63 21.93 7.89
N ALA A 52 6.98 22.77 6.92
CA ALA A 52 7.49 24.12 7.14
C ALA A 52 6.41 25.08 7.67
N SER A 53 5.14 24.87 7.29
CA SER A 53 4.03 25.70 7.79
C SER A 53 3.61 25.35 9.21
N LEU A 54 3.79 24.09 9.61
CA LEU A 54 3.46 23.56 10.93
C LEU A 54 4.61 23.67 11.94
N ASN A 55 5.31 24.81 11.92
CA ASN A 55 6.36 25.14 12.88
C ASN A 55 5.83 25.22 14.33
N PHE A 56 6.74 25.20 15.30
CA PHE A 56 6.41 25.18 16.73
C PHE A 56 5.55 26.37 17.20
N GLU A 57 5.60 27.51 16.52
CA GLU A 57 4.78 28.69 16.83
C GLU A 57 3.35 28.57 16.31
N THR A 58 3.15 28.09 15.08
CA THR A 58 1.82 27.91 14.49
C THR A 58 1.03 26.79 15.18
N ARG A 59 1.72 25.79 15.76
CA ARG A 59 1.08 24.75 16.59
C ARG A 59 0.47 25.26 17.91
N LYS A 60 0.83 26.45 18.38
CA LYS A 60 0.33 26.98 19.66
C LYS A 60 -1.02 27.68 19.53
N GLU A 61 -1.44 28.01 18.30
CA GLU A 61 -2.73 28.63 18.07
C GLU A 61 -3.87 27.62 18.33
N PRO A 62 -4.91 27.98 19.13
CA PRO A 62 -5.98 27.05 19.49
C PRO A 62 -6.77 26.56 18.26
N ARG A 63 -6.89 27.39 17.22
CA ARG A 63 -7.53 27.03 15.95
C ARG A 63 -6.75 25.93 15.22
N VAL A 64 -5.43 26.07 15.13
CA VAL A 64 -4.56 25.07 14.51
C VAL A 64 -4.57 23.77 15.32
N GLN A 65 -4.55 23.82 16.65
CA GLN A 65 -4.64 22.62 17.48
C GLN A 65 -5.94 21.84 17.27
N HIS A 66 -7.06 22.54 17.13
CA HIS A 66 -8.35 21.94 16.83
C HIS A 66 -8.35 21.27 15.44
N PHE A 67 -7.82 21.93 14.42
CA PHE A 67 -7.67 21.33 13.08
C PHE A 67 -6.80 20.07 13.12
N LEU A 68 -5.67 20.12 13.84
CA LEU A 68 -4.76 18.98 13.97
C LEU A 68 -5.41 17.79 14.69
N SER A 69 -6.21 18.03 15.73
CA SER A 69 -6.93 16.96 16.44
C SER A 69 -7.97 16.29 15.54
N ARG A 70 -8.71 17.07 14.75
CA ARG A 70 -9.65 16.55 13.75
C ARG A 70 -8.96 15.77 12.63
N CYS A 71 -7.77 16.21 12.19
CA CYS A 71 -6.97 15.46 11.21
C CYS A 71 -6.50 14.11 11.76
N ARG A 72 -6.12 14.04 13.05
CA ARG A 72 -5.79 12.77 13.72
C ARG A 72 -7.02 11.87 13.79
N GLN A 73 -8.16 12.40 14.22
CA GLN A 73 -9.41 11.66 14.26
C GLN A 73 -9.79 11.09 12.89
N TYR A 74 -9.61 11.86 11.82
CA TYR A 74 -9.81 11.38 10.45
C TYR A 74 -8.85 10.25 10.06
N SER A 75 -7.56 10.38 10.41
CA SER A 75 -6.56 9.32 10.18
C SER A 75 -6.89 8.04 10.95
N ASP A 76 -7.34 8.17 12.20
CA ASP A 76 -7.74 7.05 13.05
C ASP A 76 -8.98 6.37 12.48
N MET A 77 -9.98 7.16 12.04
CA MET A 77 -11.15 6.63 11.34
C MET A 77 -10.74 5.85 10.09
N LEU A 78 -9.90 6.41 9.21
CA LEU A 78 -9.41 5.70 8.03
C LEU A 78 -8.73 4.37 8.39
N THR A 79 -7.94 4.35 9.47
CA THR A 79 -7.22 3.18 9.94
C THR A 79 -8.16 2.12 10.54
N GLN A 80 -9.09 2.55 11.40
CA GLN A 80 -10.14 1.69 11.97
C GLN A 80 -10.98 1.05 10.87
N TYR A 81 -11.32 1.83 9.85
CA TYR A 81 -12.10 1.36 8.70
C TYR A 81 -11.26 0.59 7.67
N LYS A 82 -9.92 0.54 7.82
CA LYS A 82 -8.98 -0.07 6.87
C LYS A 82 -9.16 0.43 5.43
N VAL A 83 -9.58 1.69 5.30
CA VAL A 83 -9.88 2.37 4.04
C VAL A 83 -8.70 3.26 3.67
N HIS A 84 -8.34 3.27 2.39
CA HIS A 84 -7.36 4.23 1.90
C HIS A 84 -8.05 5.53 1.48
N ASP A 85 -7.40 6.67 1.69
CA ASP A 85 -7.95 8.00 1.40
C ASP A 85 -8.47 8.15 -0.06
N TYR A 86 -7.80 7.54 -1.05
CA TYR A 86 -8.25 7.54 -2.45
C TYR A 86 -9.57 6.78 -2.68
N GLN A 87 -9.95 5.89 -1.77
CA GLN A 87 -11.20 5.12 -1.84
C GLN A 87 -12.39 5.94 -1.32
N VAL A 88 -12.15 7.01 -0.55
CA VAL A 88 -13.20 7.84 0.04
C VAL A 88 -14.04 8.54 -1.02
N GLN A 89 -13.42 9.06 -2.10
CA GLN A 89 -14.17 9.60 -3.26
C GLN A 89 -15.05 8.55 -3.92
N ARG A 90 -14.48 7.35 -4.10
CA ARG A 90 -15.20 6.23 -4.70
C ARG A 90 -16.39 5.82 -3.86
N PHE A 91 -16.43 6.11 -2.56
CA PHE A 91 -17.60 5.83 -1.73
C PHE A 91 -18.76 6.81 -1.97
N ARG A 92 -18.49 8.08 -2.31
CA ARG A 92 -19.54 9.03 -2.70
C ARG A 92 -20.02 8.79 -4.13
N GLU A 93 -19.09 8.61 -5.07
CA GLU A 93 -19.45 8.21 -6.45
C GLU A 93 -20.16 6.85 -6.48
N ARG A 94 -19.86 5.99 -5.49
CA ARG A 94 -20.58 4.75 -5.23
C ARG A 94 -21.55 4.85 -4.05
N ALA A 95 -22.14 6.01 -3.78
CA ALA A 95 -23.44 6.10 -3.14
C ALA A 95 -24.48 5.52 -4.13
N LEU A 96 -24.29 4.23 -4.41
CA LEU A 96 -24.96 3.43 -5.42
C LEU A 96 -26.38 3.24 -4.92
N SER A 97 -27.34 3.53 -5.79
CA SER A 97 -28.69 3.01 -5.64
C SER A 97 -28.61 1.49 -5.40
N ASP A 98 -29.52 0.90 -4.61
CA ASP A 98 -29.39 -0.49 -4.15
C ASP A 98 -29.19 -1.50 -5.29
N SER A 99 -29.67 -1.19 -6.49
CA SER A 99 -29.45 -1.96 -7.72
C SER A 99 -28.00 -2.04 -8.19
N GLN A 100 -27.22 -0.96 -8.12
CA GLN A 100 -25.83 -0.96 -8.56
C GLN A 100 -24.89 -1.60 -7.53
N ARG A 101 -25.26 -1.59 -6.24
CA ARG A 101 -24.53 -2.32 -5.18
C ARG A 101 -24.51 -3.82 -5.45
N LEU A 102 -25.67 -4.37 -5.82
CA LEU A 102 -25.80 -5.79 -6.15
C LEU A 102 -24.91 -6.17 -7.34
N SER A 103 -24.87 -5.34 -8.39
CA SER A 103 -24.00 -5.57 -9.55
C SER A 103 -22.51 -5.59 -9.19
N VAL A 104 -22.07 -4.66 -8.33
CA VAL A 104 -20.67 -4.61 -7.86
C VAL A 104 -20.32 -5.82 -7.01
N ILE A 105 -21.23 -6.25 -6.12
CA ILE A 105 -21.05 -7.46 -5.30
C ILE A 105 -20.94 -8.68 -6.21
N MET A 106 -21.88 -8.85 -7.14
CA MET A 106 -21.88 -9.99 -8.07
C MET A 106 -20.62 -10.04 -8.94
N LYS A 107 -20.18 -8.89 -9.49
CA LYS A 107 -18.93 -8.80 -10.26
C LYS A 107 -17.69 -9.10 -9.43
N THR A 108 -17.74 -8.82 -8.13
CA THR A 108 -16.62 -9.10 -7.21
C THR A 108 -16.61 -10.56 -6.80
N LEU A 109 -17.78 -11.14 -6.53
CA LEU A 109 -17.93 -12.57 -6.23
C LEU A 109 -17.50 -13.43 -7.42
N HIS A 110 -17.88 -13.05 -8.65
CA HIS A 110 -17.43 -13.73 -9.86
C HIS A 110 -15.91 -13.67 -10.04
N ARG A 111 -15.29 -12.51 -9.77
CA ARG A 111 -13.82 -12.39 -9.81
C ARG A 111 -13.15 -13.21 -8.72
N LEU A 112 -13.75 -13.28 -7.53
CA LEU A 112 -13.25 -14.08 -6.43
C LEU A 112 -13.33 -15.58 -6.74
N SER A 113 -14.45 -16.05 -7.32
CA SER A 113 -14.58 -17.46 -7.73
C SER A 113 -13.59 -17.82 -8.84
N MET A 114 -13.36 -16.92 -9.80
CA MET A 114 -12.35 -17.10 -10.83
C MET A 114 -10.93 -17.15 -10.25
N ALA A 115 -10.61 -16.27 -9.31
CA ALA A 115 -9.32 -16.26 -8.62
C ALA A 115 -9.10 -17.52 -7.77
N LEU A 116 -10.13 -17.97 -7.04
CA LEU A 116 -10.08 -19.22 -6.27
C LEU A 116 -9.88 -20.43 -7.18
N LEU A 117 -10.55 -20.47 -8.33
CA LEU A 117 -10.37 -21.54 -9.32
C LEU A 117 -8.94 -21.54 -9.88
N LEU A 118 -8.39 -20.36 -10.18
CA LEU A 118 -7.01 -20.23 -10.66
C LEU A 118 -5.99 -20.70 -9.60
N VAL A 119 -6.19 -20.35 -8.33
CA VAL A 119 -5.36 -20.82 -7.22
C VAL A 119 -5.48 -22.34 -7.04
N ALA A 120 -6.69 -22.89 -7.16
CA ALA A 120 -6.92 -24.33 -7.07
C ALA A 120 -6.24 -25.10 -8.22
N LEU A 121 -6.23 -24.54 -9.42
CA LEU A 121 -5.54 -25.13 -10.58
C LEU A 121 -4.01 -25.09 -10.43
N LEU A 122 -3.49 -24.02 -9.82
CA LEU A 122 -2.05 -23.82 -9.58
C LEU A 122 -1.57 -24.39 -8.23
N LEU A 123 -2.45 -25.06 -7.48
CA LEU A 123 -2.17 -25.65 -6.18
C LEU A 123 -0.97 -26.62 -6.16
N PRO A 124 -0.78 -27.54 -7.13
CA PRO A 124 0.41 -28.39 -7.16
C PRO A 124 1.70 -27.57 -7.28
N TRP A 125 1.64 -26.48 -8.05
CA TRP A 125 2.76 -25.56 -8.20
C TRP A 125 3.07 -24.80 -6.92
N TRP A 126 2.01 -24.36 -6.26
CA TRP A 126 2.09 -23.63 -5.00
C TRP A 126 2.70 -24.48 -3.89
N LEU A 127 2.37 -25.77 -3.82
CA LEU A 127 2.96 -26.70 -2.85
C LEU A 127 4.49 -26.82 -2.99
N CYS A 128 5.02 -26.75 -4.21
CA CYS A 128 6.47 -26.76 -4.43
C CYS A 128 7.16 -25.45 -4.01
N VAL A 129 6.53 -24.30 -4.24
CA VAL A 129 7.13 -22.97 -4.02
C VAL A 129 6.89 -22.45 -2.59
N ALA A 130 5.78 -22.82 -1.95
CA ALA A 130 5.39 -22.38 -0.62
C ALA A 130 6.48 -22.61 0.46
N PRO A 131 7.08 -23.81 0.63
CA PRO A 131 8.10 -24.02 1.65
C PRO A 131 9.34 -23.16 1.42
N VAL A 132 9.76 -22.98 0.16
CA VAL A 132 10.88 -22.10 -0.23
C VAL A 132 10.59 -20.66 0.16
N SER A 133 9.40 -20.17 -0.16
CA SER A 133 8.97 -18.81 0.16
C SER A 133 8.94 -18.56 1.67
N LEU A 134 8.54 -19.57 2.46
CA LEU A 134 8.51 -19.50 3.91
C LEU A 134 9.93 -19.45 4.49
N CYS A 135 10.85 -20.30 4.01
CA CYS A 135 12.25 -20.28 4.42
C CYS A 135 12.88 -18.90 4.17
N ILE A 136 12.69 -18.32 2.98
CA ILE A 136 13.19 -16.98 2.65
C ILE A 136 12.57 -15.93 3.58
N ALA A 137 11.27 -16.02 3.86
CA ALA A 137 10.57 -15.10 4.74
C ALA A 137 11.12 -15.14 6.17
N VAL A 138 11.32 -16.34 6.72
CA VAL A 138 11.85 -16.55 8.08
C VAL A 138 13.27 -16.02 8.20
N VAL A 139 14.16 -16.38 7.28
CA VAL A 139 15.55 -15.90 7.27
C VAL A 139 15.60 -14.37 7.14
N SER A 140 14.79 -13.79 6.26
CA SER A 140 14.74 -12.33 6.09
C SER A 140 14.24 -11.60 7.34
N ASP A 141 13.28 -12.18 8.07
CA ASP A 141 12.74 -11.57 9.29
C ASP A 141 13.73 -11.67 10.44
N TRP A 142 14.36 -12.83 10.60
CA TRP A 142 15.43 -13.03 11.59
C TRP A 142 16.56 -12.03 11.40
N GLN A 143 17.00 -11.85 10.16
CA GLN A 143 18.10 -10.95 9.85
C GLN A 143 17.70 -9.46 9.97
N ALA A 144 16.46 -9.11 9.64
CA ALA A 144 15.95 -7.76 9.85
C ALA A 144 15.85 -7.39 11.34
N ARG A 145 15.46 -8.36 12.19
CA ARG A 145 15.46 -8.21 13.65
C ARG A 145 16.88 -8.02 14.19
N LYS A 146 17.84 -8.79 13.69
CA LYS A 146 19.26 -8.67 14.08
C LYS A 146 19.85 -7.31 13.71
N ALA A 147 19.51 -6.78 12.54
CA ALA A 147 19.99 -5.46 12.09
C ALA A 147 19.19 -4.28 12.67
N ASN A 148 18.07 -4.55 13.36
CA ASN A 148 17.08 -3.57 13.83
C ASN A 148 16.68 -2.54 12.74
N LYS A 149 16.66 -2.97 11.48
CA LYS A 149 16.41 -2.11 10.31
C LYS A 149 15.46 -2.83 9.36
N MET A 150 14.24 -2.31 9.23
CA MET A 150 13.22 -2.86 8.33
C MET A 150 13.67 -2.84 6.86
N SER A 151 14.50 -1.87 6.47
CA SER A 151 15.03 -1.75 5.10
C SER A 151 15.86 -2.97 4.67
N VAL A 152 16.51 -3.63 5.63
CA VAL A 152 17.37 -4.79 5.39
C VAL A 152 16.56 -6.03 5.01
N LYS A 153 15.29 -6.12 5.44
CA LYS A 153 14.40 -7.26 5.15
C LYS A 153 14.21 -7.47 3.66
N GLY A 154 14.01 -6.39 2.89
CA GLY A 154 13.79 -6.45 1.44
C GLY A 154 15.02 -6.98 0.70
N THR A 155 16.20 -6.44 1.02
CA THR A 155 17.46 -6.87 0.42
C THR A 155 17.75 -8.34 0.69
N TRP A 156 17.51 -8.83 1.92
CA TRP A 156 17.71 -10.24 2.25
C TRP A 156 16.73 -11.17 1.54
N LYS A 157 15.49 -10.76 1.31
CA LYS A 157 14.55 -11.57 0.51
C LYS A 157 15.03 -11.75 -0.92
N ILE A 158 15.52 -10.67 -1.54
CA ILE A 158 16.05 -10.72 -2.90
C ILE A 158 17.30 -11.60 -2.94
N LEU A 159 18.26 -11.36 -2.04
CA LEU A 159 19.51 -12.11 -1.99
C LEU A 159 19.30 -13.60 -1.71
N ALA A 160 18.46 -13.94 -0.73
CA ALA A 160 18.10 -15.32 -0.43
C ALA A 160 17.30 -15.94 -1.57
N GLY A 161 16.41 -15.19 -2.23
CA GLY A 161 15.69 -15.64 -3.41
C GLY A 161 16.63 -16.05 -4.55
N THR A 162 17.61 -15.21 -4.86
CA THR A 162 18.59 -15.48 -5.94
C THR A 162 19.37 -16.77 -5.73
N ALA A 163 19.66 -17.16 -4.49
CA ALA A 163 20.37 -18.40 -4.19
C ALA A 163 19.44 -19.62 -4.04
N VAL A 164 18.33 -19.46 -3.30
CA VAL A 164 17.47 -20.57 -2.89
C VAL A 164 16.55 -21.04 -4.02
N ILE A 165 16.07 -20.12 -4.87
CA ILE A 165 15.17 -20.44 -5.99
C ILE A 165 15.85 -21.39 -7.01
N PRO A 166 17.04 -21.09 -7.58
CA PRO A 166 17.68 -21.99 -8.55
C PRO A 166 18.10 -23.32 -7.91
N LEU A 167 18.56 -23.29 -6.64
CA LEU A 167 18.92 -24.51 -5.91
C LEU A 167 17.72 -25.43 -5.75
N THR A 168 16.57 -24.88 -5.35
CA THR A 168 15.35 -25.69 -5.18
C THR A 168 14.85 -26.23 -6.51
N HIS A 169 14.90 -25.42 -7.57
CA HIS A 169 14.52 -25.86 -8.91
C HIS A 169 15.39 -27.03 -9.39
N PHE A 170 16.70 -26.99 -9.16
CA PHE A 170 17.62 -28.08 -9.47
C PHE A 170 17.28 -29.34 -8.66
N LEU A 171 17.10 -29.22 -7.34
CA LEU A 171 16.77 -30.35 -6.47
C LEU A 171 15.44 -31.00 -6.86
N CYS A 172 14.40 -30.21 -7.17
CA CYS A 172 13.13 -30.73 -7.66
C CYS A 172 13.30 -31.44 -9.00
N THR A 173 14.05 -30.86 -9.94
CA THR A 173 14.30 -31.48 -11.25
C THR A 173 14.98 -32.84 -11.11
N CYS A 174 16.02 -32.94 -10.27
CA CYS A 174 16.65 -34.22 -9.97
C CYS A 174 15.67 -35.21 -9.32
N ALA A 175 14.86 -34.76 -8.35
CA ALA A 175 13.88 -35.62 -7.68
C ALA A 175 12.84 -36.18 -8.66
N PHE A 176 12.33 -35.36 -9.60
CA PHE A 176 11.39 -35.80 -10.64
C PHE A 176 12.07 -36.74 -11.65
N TRP A 177 13.32 -36.48 -12.00
CA TRP A 177 14.11 -37.35 -12.88
C TRP A 177 14.27 -38.76 -12.29
N PHE A 178 14.64 -38.87 -11.01
CA PHE A 178 14.85 -40.17 -10.37
C PHE A 178 13.57 -40.95 -10.08
N THR A 179 12.44 -40.26 -9.89
CA THR A 179 11.16 -40.91 -9.52
C THR A 179 10.30 -41.26 -10.72
N PHE A 180 10.26 -40.41 -11.75
CA PHE A 180 9.36 -40.57 -12.91
C PHE A 180 10.10 -40.75 -14.25
N GLY A 181 11.43 -40.73 -14.24
CA GLY A 181 12.27 -40.94 -15.43
C GLY A 181 12.71 -39.65 -16.13
N GLU A 182 13.60 -39.82 -17.10
CA GLU A 182 14.32 -38.71 -17.76
C GLU A 182 13.39 -37.75 -18.49
N PHE A 183 12.38 -38.29 -19.18
CA PHE A 183 11.42 -37.48 -19.95
C PHE A 183 10.61 -36.55 -19.04
N VAL A 184 10.13 -37.06 -17.90
CA VAL A 184 9.33 -36.26 -16.96
C VAL A 184 10.20 -35.21 -16.27
N GLY A 185 11.45 -35.54 -15.95
CA GLY A 185 12.43 -34.58 -15.42
C GLY A 185 12.70 -33.42 -16.39
N LEU A 186 12.88 -33.71 -17.68
CA LEU A 186 13.05 -32.69 -18.72
C LEU A 186 11.80 -31.82 -18.90
N VAL A 187 10.63 -32.43 -18.95
CA VAL A 187 9.35 -31.69 -19.05
C VAL A 187 9.19 -30.77 -17.83
N TRP A 188 9.48 -31.26 -16.62
CA TRP A 188 9.46 -30.45 -15.40
C TRP A 188 10.45 -29.28 -15.48
N PHE A 189 11.69 -29.51 -15.91
CA PHE A 189 12.70 -28.46 -16.00
C PHE A 189 12.24 -27.24 -16.81
N PHE A 190 11.60 -27.46 -17.97
CA PHE A 190 11.11 -26.37 -18.81
C PHE A 190 9.76 -25.79 -18.37
N THR A 191 8.84 -26.64 -17.90
CA THR A 191 7.50 -26.18 -17.48
C THR A 191 7.54 -25.49 -16.12
N ALA A 192 8.55 -25.79 -15.30
CA ALA A 192 8.55 -25.36 -13.91
C ALA A 192 8.74 -23.87 -13.64
N PRO A 193 9.66 -23.18 -14.33
CA PRO A 193 9.76 -21.74 -14.25
C PRO A 193 8.48 -21.04 -14.69
N VAL A 194 7.82 -21.55 -15.75
CA VAL A 194 6.58 -20.98 -16.28
C VAL A 194 5.43 -21.16 -15.29
N GLY A 195 5.25 -22.37 -14.76
CA GLY A 195 4.24 -22.64 -13.72
C GLY A 195 4.47 -21.80 -12.47
N GLY A 196 5.74 -21.62 -12.07
CA GLY A 196 6.12 -20.84 -10.89
C GLY A 196 5.79 -19.36 -11.05
N MET A 197 6.08 -18.80 -12.22
CA MET A 197 5.73 -17.43 -12.56
C MET A 197 4.21 -17.23 -12.54
N LEU A 198 3.43 -18.14 -13.15
CA LEU A 198 1.96 -18.09 -13.12
C LEU A 198 1.40 -18.18 -11.70
N ALA A 199 1.96 -19.04 -10.86
CA ALA A 199 1.57 -19.16 -9.45
C ALA A 199 1.83 -17.87 -8.66
N ILE A 200 2.96 -17.19 -8.90
CA ILE A 200 3.27 -15.91 -8.27
C ILE A 200 2.28 -14.82 -8.73
N TYR A 201 2.04 -14.71 -10.04
CA TYR A 201 1.07 -13.73 -10.57
C TYR A 201 -0.35 -13.96 -10.05
N ALA A 202 -0.81 -15.21 -10.07
CA ALA A 202 -2.13 -15.57 -9.54
C ALA A 202 -2.26 -15.24 -8.04
N THR A 203 -1.19 -15.43 -7.28
CA THR A 203 -1.15 -15.07 -5.85
C THR A 203 -1.21 -13.55 -5.67
N GLU A 204 -0.49 -12.78 -6.48
CA GLU A 204 -0.52 -11.32 -6.39
C GLU A 204 -1.90 -10.75 -6.72
N GLU A 205 -2.51 -11.19 -7.82
CA GLU A 205 -3.88 -10.78 -8.18
C GLU A 205 -4.88 -11.16 -7.08
N SER A 206 -4.79 -12.39 -6.57
CA SER A 206 -5.65 -12.86 -5.48
C SER A 206 -5.49 -12.01 -4.22
N PHE A 207 -4.26 -11.64 -3.85
CA PHE A 207 -4.00 -10.81 -2.67
C PHE A 207 -4.54 -9.39 -2.84
N GLN A 208 -4.42 -8.81 -4.04
CA GLN A 208 -5.01 -7.52 -4.36
C GLN A 208 -6.54 -7.57 -4.33
N LEU A 209 -7.14 -8.64 -4.85
CA LEU A 209 -8.59 -8.87 -4.79
C LEU A 209 -9.06 -9.00 -3.34
N LEU A 210 -8.39 -9.81 -2.51
CA LEU A 210 -8.68 -9.96 -1.08
C LEU A 210 -8.63 -8.62 -0.35
N LYS A 211 -7.62 -7.78 -0.63
CA LYS A 211 -7.53 -6.44 -0.06
C LYS A 211 -8.69 -5.53 -0.50
N SER A 212 -9.18 -5.69 -1.72
CA SER A 212 -10.33 -4.94 -2.24
C SER A 212 -11.69 -5.43 -1.70
N LEU A 213 -11.80 -6.69 -1.28
CA LEU A 213 -13.00 -7.21 -0.62
C LEU A 213 -13.24 -6.52 0.72
N ASN A 214 -12.17 -6.25 1.47
CA ASN A 214 -12.29 -5.59 2.76
C ASN A 214 -12.93 -4.20 2.66
N SER A 215 -12.60 -3.43 1.61
CA SER A 215 -13.24 -2.12 1.41
C SER A 215 -14.70 -2.23 0.94
N LEU A 216 -15.07 -3.31 0.25
CA LEU A 216 -16.46 -3.59 -0.13
C LEU A 216 -17.31 -4.05 1.06
N LEU A 217 -16.77 -4.93 1.91
CA LEU A 217 -17.42 -5.35 3.16
C LEU A 217 -17.70 -4.14 4.06
N PHE A 218 -16.78 -3.17 4.10
CA PHE A 218 -16.98 -1.93 4.83
C PHE A 218 -18.16 -1.08 4.30
N VAL A 219 -18.23 -0.89 2.97
CA VAL A 219 -19.35 -0.17 2.32
C VAL A 219 -20.69 -0.89 2.54
N LEU A 220 -20.65 -2.22 2.62
CA LEU A 220 -21.84 -3.01 2.90
C LEU A 220 -22.29 -2.87 4.36
N ALA A 221 -21.35 -2.87 5.30
CA ALA A 221 -21.62 -2.81 6.74
C ALA A 221 -22.12 -1.44 7.21
N ASN A 222 -21.58 -0.33 6.68
CA ASN A 222 -21.93 1.01 7.12
C ASN A 222 -22.40 1.90 5.97
N LYS A 223 -23.72 1.92 5.72
CA LYS A 223 -24.38 2.72 4.68
C LYS A 223 -24.04 4.22 4.75
N ASN A 224 -23.85 4.77 5.96
CA ASN A 224 -23.62 6.20 6.18
C ASN A 224 -22.16 6.56 6.44
N ALA A 225 -21.27 5.60 6.69
CA ALA A 225 -19.88 5.92 7.05
C ALA A 225 -19.11 6.52 5.88
N GLY A 226 -19.37 6.08 4.65
CA GLY A 226 -18.74 6.66 3.44
C GLY A 226 -19.06 8.15 3.29
N GLU A 227 -20.33 8.53 3.45
CA GLU A 227 -20.78 9.92 3.43
C GLU A 227 -20.18 10.73 4.59
N GLN A 228 -20.15 10.17 5.80
CA GLN A 228 -19.53 10.84 6.96
C GLN A 228 -18.04 11.11 6.74
N LEU A 229 -17.28 10.13 6.22
CA LEU A 229 -15.85 10.31 5.90
C LEU A 229 -15.64 11.35 4.81
N TYR A 230 -16.49 11.34 3.79
CA TYR A 230 -16.40 12.30 2.70
C TYR A 230 -16.66 13.72 3.20
N ASN A 231 -17.75 13.93 3.94
CA ASN A 231 -18.11 15.23 4.50
C ASN A 231 -17.07 15.72 5.51
N LEU A 232 -16.51 14.82 6.33
CA LEU A 232 -15.42 15.12 7.25
C LEU A 232 -14.17 15.58 6.49
N ARG A 233 -13.75 14.86 5.45
CA ARG A 233 -12.63 15.24 4.60
C ARG A 233 -12.84 16.60 3.95
N GLU A 234 -14.02 16.84 3.38
CA GLU A 234 -14.31 18.10 2.69
C GLU A 234 -14.31 19.29 3.67
N SER A 235 -14.84 19.09 4.88
CA SER A 235 -14.77 20.10 5.94
C SER A 235 -13.33 20.39 6.37
N LEU A 236 -12.49 19.35 6.51
CA LEU A 236 -11.07 19.49 6.83
C LEU A 236 -10.30 20.17 5.71
N ARG A 237 -10.64 19.88 4.45
CA ARG A 237 -10.03 20.53 3.29
C ARG A 237 -10.34 22.02 3.26
N LYS A 238 -11.59 22.42 3.52
CA LYS A 238 -11.98 23.84 3.61
C LYS A 238 -11.24 24.54 4.75
N GLU A 239 -11.22 23.94 5.94
CA GLU A 239 -10.49 24.47 7.10
C GLU A 239 -8.98 24.57 6.81
N ALA A 240 -8.38 23.60 6.12
CA ALA A 240 -6.98 23.64 5.72
C ALA A 240 -6.68 24.78 4.73
N LEU A 241 -7.57 25.02 3.76
CA LEU A 241 -7.43 26.12 2.79
C LEU A 241 -7.60 27.49 3.44
N GLU A 242 -8.48 27.60 4.44
CA GLU A 242 -8.71 28.84 5.21
C GLU A 242 -7.56 29.17 6.17
N LEU A 243 -6.95 28.15 6.78
CA LEU A 243 -5.85 28.31 7.75
C LEU A 243 -4.46 28.46 7.10
N MET A 244 -4.28 27.96 5.88
CA MET A 244 -2.98 27.95 5.20
C MET A 244 -2.86 28.86 3.94
N PRO A 245 -3.44 30.09 3.87
CA PRO A 245 -3.22 30.99 2.74
C PRO A 245 -1.74 31.31 2.47
N SER A 246 -0.90 31.26 3.50
CA SER A 246 0.54 31.53 3.42
C SER A 246 1.39 30.38 2.86
N CYS A 247 0.84 29.17 2.72
CA CYS A 247 1.59 27.99 2.29
C CYS A 247 1.54 27.77 0.77
N ILE A 248 0.57 28.40 0.12
CA ILE A 248 0.38 28.38 -1.32
C ILE A 248 0.75 29.78 -1.82
N GLY A 249 2.04 30.09 -1.77
CA GLY A 249 2.60 30.72 -2.95
C GLY A 249 2.22 29.81 -4.10
N ALA A 250 1.38 30.30 -5.02
CA ALA A 250 1.07 29.62 -6.25
C ALA A 250 2.38 29.06 -6.84
N PRO A 251 2.38 27.90 -7.54
CA PRO A 251 3.46 27.63 -8.46
C PRO A 251 3.48 28.78 -9.47
N GLU A 252 4.29 29.80 -9.17
CA GLU A 252 4.56 30.93 -10.02
C GLU A 252 5.05 30.34 -11.34
N GLY A 253 4.44 30.82 -12.43
CA GLY A 253 4.65 30.33 -13.78
C GLY A 253 6.13 30.08 -14.05
N ARG A 254 6.44 28.84 -14.43
CA ARG A 254 7.58 28.57 -15.28
C ARG A 254 7.02 27.99 -16.57
N GLU A 255 6.75 28.91 -17.48
CA GLU A 255 6.87 28.68 -18.92
C GLU A 255 8.24 28.09 -19.25
#